data_AF-A0A1H3GDG1-F1
#
_entry.id   AF-A0A1H3GDG1-F1
#
_cell.length_a   1.000
_cell.length_b   1.000
_cell.length_c   1.000
_cell.angle_alpha   90.00
_cell.angle_beta   90.00
_cell.angle_gamma   90.00
#
_symmetry.space_group_name_H-M   'P 1'
#
loop_
_entity.id
_entity.type
_entity.pdbx_description
1 polymer ?
#
loop_
_entity_poly.entity_id
_entity_poly.type
_entity_poly.pdbx_seq_one_letter_code
_entity_poly.pdbx_strand_id
1 'polypeptide(L)'
;MKKSVRLAGLVVAGVAALSFSFAGTSYANDSVTNTTATVNQEQTSKSGDYQYVGSEWLDSKKLFVKDGEVYLRLAPEGAMDAPAPLLLPKHLGEKYLKNPKAFSGWIVHRYVKYLQFPNLQELRFDFHDSKNHYQGTATQPYWLP
;
A
#
# COMPACT_ATOMS: atom_id res chain seq x y z
N MET A 1 44.19 42.09 -12.78
CA MET A 1 42.72 41.93 -12.75
C MET A 1 42.28 41.07 -13.91
N LYS A 2 41.72 39.88 -13.64
CA LYS A 2 40.71 39.18 -14.47
C LYS A 2 40.26 37.95 -13.69
N LYS A 3 39.01 37.99 -13.21
CA LYS A 3 38.33 36.90 -12.52
C LYS A 3 37.84 35.90 -13.57
N SER A 4 37.99 34.60 -13.29
CA SER A 4 37.33 33.54 -14.05
C SER A 4 36.69 32.58 -13.07
N VAL A 5 35.44 32.87 -12.74
CA VAL A 5 34.52 31.95 -12.06
C VAL A 5 34.05 30.97 -13.14
N ARG A 6 34.19 29.66 -12.90
CA ARG A 6 33.46 28.63 -13.64
C ARG A 6 32.47 27.97 -12.70
N LEU A 7 31.21 28.01 -13.13
CA LEU A 7 30.00 27.61 -12.43
C LEU A 7 29.57 26.22 -12.90
N ALA A 8 28.88 25.52 -12.00
CA ALA A 8 27.89 24.47 -12.25
C ALA A 8 28.39 23.12 -12.79
N GLY A 9 28.77 22.25 -11.86
CA GLY A 9 28.55 20.81 -12.03
C GLY A 9 27.05 20.52 -11.96
N LEU A 10 26.47 20.14 -13.09
CA LEU A 10 25.11 19.63 -13.19
C LEU A 10 25.08 18.23 -12.57
N VAL A 11 24.60 18.10 -11.33
CA VAL A 11 24.29 16.80 -10.74
C VAL A 11 23.02 16.32 -11.41
N VAL A 12 23.16 15.35 -12.31
CA VAL A 12 22.04 14.59 -12.87
C VAL A 12 21.43 13.81 -11.71
N ALA A 13 20.33 14.30 -11.16
CA ALA A 13 19.51 13.55 -10.22
C ALA A 13 18.90 12.38 -11.00
N GLY A 14 19.47 11.19 -10.82
CA GLY A 14 18.85 9.96 -11.26
C GLY A 14 17.51 9.83 -10.57
N VAL A 15 16.43 9.79 -11.37
CA VAL A 15 15.10 9.43 -10.92
C VAL A 15 15.19 8.01 -10.39
N ALA A 16 15.26 7.87 -9.06
CA ALA A 16 15.05 6.59 -8.41
C ALA A 16 13.57 6.26 -8.59
N ALA A 17 13.25 5.52 -9.65
CA ALA A 17 11.94 4.90 -9.78
C ALA A 17 11.71 4.05 -8.53
N LEU A 18 10.76 4.45 -7.69
CA LEU A 18 10.29 3.64 -6.58
C LEU A 18 9.50 2.47 -7.18
N SER A 19 10.21 1.40 -7.52
CA SER A 19 9.59 0.13 -7.87
C SER A 19 8.96 -0.45 -6.60
N PHE A 20 7.64 -0.29 -6.45
CA PHE A 20 6.88 -1.03 -5.46
C PHE A 20 6.87 -2.51 -5.87
N SER A 21 7.80 -3.29 -5.33
CA SER A 21 7.80 -4.75 -5.52
C SER A 21 6.67 -5.37 -4.70
N PHE A 22 5.57 -5.70 -5.36
CA PHE A 22 4.46 -6.48 -4.82
C PHE A 22 4.87 -7.97 -4.77
N ALA A 23 5.59 -8.36 -3.71
CA ALA A 23 5.86 -9.76 -3.42
C ALA A 23 4.59 -10.39 -2.85
N GLY A 24 3.81 -11.06 -3.70
CA GLY A 24 2.73 -11.95 -3.27
C GLY A 24 3.33 -13.20 -2.63
N THR A 25 3.33 -13.30 -1.30
CA THR A 25 3.61 -14.56 -0.62
C THR A 25 2.30 -15.34 -0.52
N SER A 26 2.12 -16.31 -1.42
CA SER A 26 1.12 -17.35 -1.23
C SER A 26 1.69 -18.37 -0.24
N TYR A 27 1.02 -18.54 0.91
CA TYR A 27 1.25 -19.71 1.75
C TYR A 27 0.47 -20.87 1.15
N ALA A 28 1.14 -21.70 0.35
CA ALA A 28 0.67 -23.02 -0.03
C ALA A 28 1.54 -24.06 0.69
N ASN A 29 0.88 -24.99 1.39
CA ASN A 29 1.50 -26.14 2.05
C ASN A 29 2.35 -26.96 1.07
N ASP A 30 3.45 -27.48 1.62
CA ASP A 30 4.41 -28.45 1.09
C ASP A 30 4.04 -29.21 -0.19
N SER A 31 4.88 -29.05 -1.22
CA SER A 31 5.41 -30.15 -2.04
C SER A 31 6.58 -29.63 -2.88
N VAL A 32 7.74 -30.26 -2.73
CA VAL A 32 8.99 -29.98 -3.45
C VAL A 32 8.80 -30.14 -4.97
N THR A 33 9.14 -29.11 -5.74
CA THR A 33 9.84 -29.23 -7.05
C THR A 33 10.29 -27.85 -7.55
N ASN A 34 11.60 -27.66 -7.66
CA ASN A 34 12.22 -26.49 -8.30
C ASN A 34 11.78 -26.41 -9.76
N THR A 35 10.92 -25.44 -10.10
CA THR A 35 10.80 -24.96 -11.47
C THR A 35 10.68 -23.44 -11.44
N THR A 36 11.66 -22.78 -12.03
CA THR A 36 11.62 -21.35 -12.39
C THR A 36 10.41 -21.11 -13.30
N ALA A 37 9.27 -20.77 -12.70
CA ALA A 37 8.08 -20.36 -13.42
C ALA A 37 8.23 -18.88 -13.77
N THR A 38 8.58 -18.61 -15.03
CA THR A 38 8.29 -17.35 -15.69
C THR A 38 6.78 -17.13 -15.60
N VAL A 39 6.34 -16.30 -14.66
CA VAL A 39 4.91 -15.98 -14.47
C VAL A 39 4.49 -15.11 -15.66
N ASN A 40 3.93 -15.76 -16.68
CA ASN A 40 3.14 -15.10 -17.69
C ASN A 40 1.84 -14.66 -16.99
N GLN A 41 1.78 -13.40 -16.55
CA GLN A 41 0.57 -12.78 -16.01
C GLN A 41 -0.41 -12.56 -17.17
N GLU A 42 -1.04 -13.64 -17.63
CA GLU A 42 -2.23 -13.54 -18.45
C GLU A 42 -3.36 -13.11 -17.50
N GLN A 43 -3.53 -11.78 -17.42
CA GLN A 43 -4.47 -11.08 -16.55
C GLN A 43 -5.91 -11.48 -16.92
N THR A 44 -6.38 -12.58 -16.34
CA THR A 44 -7.76 -13.09 -16.42
C THR A 44 -8.70 -12.37 -15.44
N SER A 45 -8.38 -11.14 -15.09
CA SER A 45 -9.22 -10.33 -14.22
C SER A 45 -10.29 -9.65 -15.07
N LYS A 46 -11.52 -10.15 -14.97
CA LYS A 46 -12.68 -9.47 -15.56
C LYS A 46 -12.69 -8.01 -15.10
N SER A 47 -12.75 -7.07 -16.05
CA SER A 47 -12.92 -5.65 -15.76
C SER A 47 -14.15 -5.46 -14.86
N GLY A 48 -13.94 -5.09 -13.60
CA GLY A 48 -15.03 -4.82 -12.65
C GLY A 48 -14.87 -5.42 -11.25
N ASP A 49 -14.04 -6.45 -11.06
CA ASP A 49 -13.87 -7.11 -9.76
C ASP A 49 -12.59 -6.69 -9.03
N TYR A 50 -12.62 -6.76 -7.71
CA TYR A 50 -11.44 -6.57 -6.87
C TYR A 50 -10.50 -7.77 -7.00
N GLN A 51 -9.23 -7.49 -7.27
CA GLN A 51 -8.15 -8.46 -7.28
C GLN A 51 -7.40 -8.39 -5.96
N TYR A 52 -7.22 -9.53 -5.31
CA TYR A 52 -6.42 -9.63 -4.09
C TYR A 52 -4.94 -9.41 -4.42
N VAL A 53 -4.28 -8.49 -3.72
CA VAL A 53 -2.86 -8.14 -3.96
C VAL A 53 -1.94 -8.56 -2.81
N GLY A 54 -2.48 -9.00 -1.68
CA GLY A 54 -1.70 -9.53 -0.57
C GLY A 54 -2.21 -9.12 0.81
N SER A 55 -1.49 -9.58 1.84
CA SER A 55 -1.79 -9.28 3.24
C SER A 55 -0.56 -8.77 3.96
N GLU A 56 -0.77 -7.90 4.94
CA GLU A 56 0.29 -7.49 5.86
C GLU A 56 -0.25 -7.39 7.30
N TRP A 57 0.62 -7.59 8.28
CA TRP A 57 0.30 -7.24 9.66
C TRP A 57 0.13 -5.74 9.77
N LEU A 58 -0.92 -5.30 10.48
CA LEU A 58 -1.16 -3.89 10.73
C LEU A 58 -0.10 -3.35 11.67
N ASP A 59 0.85 -2.59 11.12
CA ASP A 59 1.84 -1.88 11.90
C ASP A 59 1.22 -0.61 12.50
N SER A 60 1.08 -0.58 13.83
CA SER A 60 0.55 0.59 14.54
C SER A 60 1.38 1.85 14.33
N LYS A 61 2.66 1.74 13.94
CA LYS A 61 3.50 2.91 13.61
C LYS A 61 3.08 3.58 12.30
N LYS A 62 2.37 2.86 11.42
CA LYS A 62 1.77 3.44 10.21
C LYS A 62 0.44 4.14 10.51
N LEU A 63 -0.14 3.97 11.70
CA LEU A 63 -1.36 4.67 12.10
C LEU A 63 -1.03 6.03 12.73
N PHE A 64 -1.74 7.06 12.31
CA PHE A 64 -1.56 8.41 12.86
C PHE A 64 -2.90 9.17 12.93
N VAL A 65 -2.95 10.18 13.79
CA VAL A 65 -4.14 11.01 13.99
C VAL A 65 -3.95 12.34 13.27
N LYS A 66 -4.97 12.77 12.51
CA LYS A 66 -5.02 14.08 11.88
C LYS A 66 -6.47 14.58 11.94
N ASP A 67 -6.67 15.83 12.39
CA ASP A 67 -8.00 16.45 12.47
C ASP A 67 -9.05 15.64 13.25
N GLY A 68 -8.60 14.87 14.26
CA GLY A 68 -9.46 14.00 15.08
C GLY A 68 -9.79 12.64 14.45
N GLU A 69 -9.33 12.39 13.22
CA GLU A 69 -9.51 11.13 12.50
C GLU A 69 -8.22 10.31 12.48
N VAL A 70 -8.34 9.00 12.26
CA VAL A 70 -7.21 8.07 12.26
C VAL A 70 -6.96 7.59 10.83
N TYR A 71 -5.71 7.69 10.40
CA TYR A 71 -5.28 7.35 9.05
C TYR A 71 -4.19 6.27 9.08
N LEU A 72 -4.22 5.40 8.08
CA LEU A 72 -3.16 4.45 7.76
C LEU A 72 -2.24 5.05 6.69
N ARG A 73 -0.97 5.22 7.05
CA ARG A 73 0.10 5.63 6.16
C ARG A 73 0.41 4.50 5.16
N LEU A 74 0.18 4.77 3.88
CA LEU A 74 0.46 3.82 2.80
C LEU A 74 1.85 4.00 2.16
N ALA A 75 2.43 5.19 2.33
CA ALA A 75 3.72 5.54 1.77
C ALA A 75 4.57 6.34 2.77
N PRO A 76 5.90 6.35 2.63
CA PRO A 76 6.77 7.22 3.40
C PRO A 76 6.34 8.69 3.30
N GLU A 77 6.60 9.45 4.36
CA GLU A 77 6.33 10.88 4.36
C GLU A 77 7.21 11.60 3.34
N GLY A 78 6.62 12.50 2.56
CA GLY A 78 7.30 13.21 1.48
C GLY A 78 7.45 12.44 0.17
N ALA A 79 6.88 11.24 0.04
CA ALA A 79 6.80 10.55 -1.24
C ALA A 79 5.93 11.35 -2.23
N MET A 80 6.49 11.69 -3.39
CA MET A 80 5.81 12.54 -4.40
C MET A 80 4.74 11.79 -5.19
N ASP A 81 5.03 10.54 -5.60
CA ASP A 81 4.15 9.73 -6.45
C ASP A 81 3.59 8.54 -5.68
N ALA A 82 2.82 8.81 -4.63
CA ALA A 82 2.32 7.77 -3.75
C ALA A 82 0.86 7.96 -3.33
N PRO A 83 0.15 6.87 -2.97
CA PRO A 83 -1.20 6.97 -2.47
C PRO A 83 -1.31 7.85 -1.24
N ALA A 84 -2.40 8.61 -1.14
CA ALA A 84 -2.73 9.34 0.07
C ALA A 84 -2.89 8.39 1.28
N PRO A 85 -2.73 8.89 2.51
CA PRO A 85 -3.08 8.12 3.70
C PRO A 85 -4.54 7.68 3.68
N LEU A 86 -4.78 6.43 4.04
CA LEU A 86 -6.11 5.83 4.03
C LEU A 86 -6.84 6.15 5.33
N LEU A 87 -8.01 6.79 5.25
CA LEU A 87 -8.88 7.00 6.42
C LEU A 87 -9.41 5.66 6.94
N LEU A 88 -9.29 5.41 8.25
CA LEU A 88 -9.83 4.21 8.87
C LEU A 88 -11.37 4.29 8.99
N PRO A 89 -12.08 3.14 8.95
CA PRO A 89 -13.48 3.08 9.34
C PRO A 89 -13.68 3.69 10.73
N LYS A 90 -14.74 4.49 10.91
CA LYS A 90 -14.97 5.30 12.10
C LYS A 90 -14.81 4.52 13.41
N HIS A 91 -15.40 3.34 13.52
CA HIS A 91 -15.32 2.50 14.73
C HIS A 91 -13.91 1.94 14.98
N LEU A 92 -13.10 1.75 13.93
CA LEU A 92 -11.68 1.41 14.07
C LEU A 92 -10.86 2.61 14.51
N GLY A 93 -11.14 3.80 13.97
CA GLY A 93 -10.54 5.04 14.44
C GLY A 93 -10.81 5.28 15.93
N GLU A 94 -12.06 5.16 16.36
CA GLU A 94 -12.44 5.27 17.78
C GLU A 94 -11.76 4.20 18.66
N LYS A 95 -11.62 2.96 18.16
CA LYS A 95 -10.90 1.89 18.84
C LYS A 95 -9.41 2.27 19.02
N TYR A 96 -8.80 2.84 17.99
CA TYR A 96 -7.40 3.25 18.02
C TYR A 96 -7.17 4.39 19.00
N LEU A 97 -8.05 5.41 18.99
CA LEU A 97 -7.98 6.54 19.92
C LEU A 97 -8.10 6.11 21.39
N LYS A 98 -8.88 5.05 21.69
CA LYS A 98 -9.01 4.49 23.03
C LYS A 98 -7.81 3.64 23.44
N ASN A 99 -7.34 2.77 22.55
CA ASN A 99 -6.24 1.86 22.83
C ASN A 99 -5.51 1.44 21.54
N PRO A 100 -4.41 2.12 21.17
CA PRO A 100 -3.62 1.76 19.99
C PRO A 100 -3.10 0.31 20.00
N LYS A 101 -2.79 -0.23 21.19
CA LYS A 101 -2.28 -1.60 21.34
C LYS A 101 -3.32 -2.67 21.03
N ALA A 102 -4.61 -2.31 20.94
CA ALA A 102 -5.68 -3.23 20.58
C ALA A 102 -5.56 -3.78 19.15
N PHE A 103 -4.76 -3.13 18.30
CA PHE A 103 -4.46 -3.56 16.93
C PHE A 103 -3.27 -4.52 16.83
N SER A 104 -2.66 -4.90 17.96
CA SER A 104 -1.58 -5.89 17.96
C SER A 104 -2.06 -7.21 17.35
N GLY A 105 -1.32 -7.70 16.35
CA GLY A 105 -1.67 -8.92 15.62
C GLY A 105 -2.87 -8.77 14.68
N TRP A 106 -3.30 -7.56 14.33
CA TRP A 106 -4.29 -7.40 13.27
C TRP A 106 -3.67 -7.59 11.89
N ILE A 107 -4.48 -8.03 10.94
CA ILE A 107 -4.07 -8.27 9.54
C ILE A 107 -4.88 -7.34 8.64
N VAL A 108 -4.24 -6.83 7.59
CA VAL A 108 -4.90 -6.06 6.53
C VAL A 108 -4.78 -6.83 5.22
N HIS A 109 -5.91 -7.23 4.66
CA HIS A 109 -5.99 -7.77 3.30
C HIS A 109 -6.16 -6.62 2.31
N ARG A 110 -5.36 -6.62 1.25
CA ARG A 110 -5.33 -5.54 0.25
C ARG A 110 -5.89 -6.05 -1.07
N TYR A 111 -6.66 -5.20 -1.73
CA TYR A 111 -7.24 -5.46 -3.03
C TYR A 111 -7.13 -4.24 -3.94
N VAL A 112 -7.16 -4.48 -5.24
CA VAL A 112 -7.16 -3.44 -6.28
C VAL A 112 -8.25 -3.69 -7.31
N LYS A 113 -8.90 -2.63 -7.77
CA LYS A 113 -9.83 -2.66 -8.90
C LYS A 113 -9.53 -1.51 -9.83
N TYR A 114 -9.44 -1.75 -11.13
CA TYR A 114 -9.38 -0.65 -12.10
C TYR A 114 -10.77 -0.02 -12.23
N LEU A 115 -10.85 1.29 -11.99
CA LEU A 115 -12.04 2.08 -12.32
C LEU A 115 -11.97 2.58 -13.76
N GLN A 116 -10.77 2.99 -14.19
CA GLN A 116 -10.47 3.37 -15.57
C GLN A 116 -9.05 2.95 -15.90
N PHE A 117 -8.90 1.93 -16.73
CA PHE A 117 -7.60 1.43 -17.14
C PHE A 117 -6.89 2.42 -18.09
N PRO A 118 -5.55 2.61 -17.98
CA PRO A 118 -4.66 2.06 -16.95
C PRO A 118 -4.50 2.96 -15.71
N ASN A 119 -5.02 4.19 -15.72
CA ASN A 119 -4.54 5.23 -14.81
C ASN A 119 -5.28 5.31 -13.46
N LEU A 120 -6.52 4.86 -13.37
CA LEU A 120 -7.33 5.01 -12.15
C LEU A 120 -7.68 3.65 -11.54
N GLN A 121 -7.21 3.45 -10.32
CA GLN A 121 -7.49 2.30 -9.50
C GLN A 121 -8.25 2.70 -8.24
N GLU A 122 -9.00 1.76 -7.68
CA GLU A 122 -9.49 1.81 -6.31
C GLU A 122 -8.73 0.78 -5.49
N LEU A 123 -8.09 1.26 -4.42
CA LEU A 123 -7.44 0.41 -3.43
C LEU A 123 -8.47 0.10 -2.34
N ARG A 124 -8.54 -1.17 -1.93
CA ARG A 124 -9.41 -1.64 -0.85
C ARG A 124 -8.60 -2.36 0.21
N PHE A 125 -8.90 -2.07 1.46
CA PHE A 125 -8.22 -2.59 2.64
C PHE A 125 -9.24 -3.17 3.60
N ASP A 126 -9.21 -4.49 3.79
CA ASP A 126 -10.06 -5.20 4.73
C ASP A 126 -9.27 -5.46 6.01
N PHE A 127 -9.77 -4.97 7.13
CA PHE A 127 -9.13 -5.07 8.43
C PHE A 127 -9.67 -6.28 9.19
N HIS A 128 -8.77 -7.13 9.65
CA HIS A 128 -9.08 -8.33 10.42
C HIS A 128 -8.42 -8.25 11.80
N ASP A 129 -9.13 -8.71 12.82
CA ASP A 129 -8.58 -8.80 14.17
C ASP A 129 -7.53 -9.93 14.29
N SER A 130 -6.93 -10.09 15.47
CA SER A 130 -5.92 -11.14 15.73
C SER A 130 -6.44 -12.57 15.67
N LYS A 131 -7.75 -12.77 15.57
CA LYS A 131 -8.41 -14.06 15.33
C LYS A 131 -8.85 -14.20 13.87
N ASN A 132 -8.40 -13.29 13.01
CA ASN A 132 -8.74 -13.20 11.59
C ASN A 132 -10.23 -12.91 11.31
N HIS A 133 -10.98 -12.36 12.28
CA HIS A 133 -12.35 -11.93 12.03
C HIS A 133 -12.36 -10.58 11.33
N TYR A 134 -13.16 -10.46 10.28
CA TYR A 134 -13.37 -9.20 9.57
C TYR A 134 -13.96 -8.14 10.50
N GLN A 135 -13.38 -6.94 10.48
CA GLN A 135 -13.75 -5.81 11.32
C GLN A 135 -14.19 -4.59 10.53
N GLY A 136 -13.88 -4.49 9.23
CA GLY A 136 -14.28 -3.36 8.41
C GLY A 136 -13.43 -3.22 7.16
N THR A 137 -13.89 -2.37 6.25
CA THR A 137 -13.23 -2.07 4.98
C THR A 137 -13.02 -0.57 4.86
N ALA A 138 -11.87 -0.15 4.33
CA ALA A 138 -11.67 1.19 3.81
C ALA A 138 -11.21 1.12 2.34
N THR A 139 -11.69 2.07 1.54
CA THR A 139 -11.30 2.19 0.13
C THR A 139 -10.80 3.59 -0.17
N GLN A 140 -9.96 3.72 -1.18
CA GLN A 140 -9.63 5.02 -1.75
C GLN A 140 -9.23 4.91 -3.22
N PRO A 141 -9.52 5.94 -4.03
CA PRO A 141 -9.00 6.03 -5.38
C PRO A 141 -7.49 6.33 -5.38
N TYR A 142 -6.78 5.81 -6.37
CA TYR A 142 -5.37 6.08 -6.61
C TYR A 142 -5.10 6.23 -8.11
N TRP A 143 -4.44 7.33 -8.47
CA TRP A 143 -3.97 7.58 -9.83
C TRP A 143 -2.56 7.01 -9.97
N LEU A 144 -2.39 6.08 -10.91
CA LEU A 144 -1.07 5.62 -11.30
C LEU A 144 -0.34 6.77 -12.02
N PRO A 145 0.93 7.04 -11.66
CA PRO A 145 1.76 8.05 -12.32
C PRO A 145 2.04 7.70 -13.79
#